data_AF-A0AAU2HUI0-F1
#
_entry.id   AF-A0AAU2HUI0-F1
#
_cell.length_a   1.000
_cell.length_b   1.000
_cell.length_c   1.000
_cell.angle_alpha   90.00
_cell.angle_beta   90.00
_cell.angle_gamma   90.00
#
_symmetry.space_group_name_H-M   'P 1'
#
loop_
_entity.id
_entity.type
_entity.pdbx_description
1 polymer ?
#
loop_
_entity_poly.entity_id
_entity_poly.type
_entity_poly.pdbx_seq_one_letter_code
_entity_poly.pdbx_strand_id
1 'polypeptide(L)'
;MILSEIGHKPVTRRIYVQGDGSAERLAAVEAAINYHVAQLLPRGIYSSETLRTKGEQALTGLRQEFERLHLSEEDGQDRWEYAEIGMTFAERWRDKDPTTLANDLVQAGITVECHPQDRGGHFLRLPKDLKQRFARSLGRP
;
A
#
# COMPACT_ATOMS: atom_id res chain seq x y z
N MET A 1 -23.61 -18.79 -13.21
CA MET A 1 -24.33 -17.68 -12.53
C MET A 1 -23.30 -16.97 -11.65
N ILE A 2 -23.28 -15.63 -11.49
CA ILE A 2 -22.16 -14.95 -10.78
C ILE A 2 -21.85 -15.56 -9.40
N LEU A 3 -22.87 -15.91 -8.62
CA LEU A 3 -22.73 -16.57 -7.34
C LEU A 3 -22.09 -17.98 -7.40
N SER A 4 -22.23 -18.72 -8.50
CA SER A 4 -21.56 -20.03 -8.63
C SER A 4 -20.05 -19.91 -8.76
N GLU A 5 -19.57 -18.80 -9.35
CA GLU A 5 -18.14 -18.57 -9.59
C GLU A 5 -17.41 -17.99 -8.37
N ILE A 6 -18.01 -16.99 -7.71
CA ILE A 6 -17.34 -16.23 -6.64
C ILE A 6 -18.06 -16.30 -5.29
N GLY A 7 -19.21 -16.95 -5.21
CA GLY A 7 -20.04 -16.93 -4.00
C GLY A 7 -19.32 -17.41 -2.74
N HIS A 8 -18.41 -18.38 -2.85
CA HIS A 8 -17.61 -18.94 -1.76
C HIS A 8 -16.32 -18.13 -1.47
N LYS A 9 -16.01 -17.10 -2.26
CA LYS A 9 -14.82 -16.28 -2.09
C LYS A 9 -15.07 -15.18 -1.07
N PRO A 10 -14.06 -14.78 -0.27
CA PRO A 10 -14.18 -13.65 0.62
C PRO A 10 -14.38 -12.37 -0.19
N VAL A 11 -15.24 -11.50 0.31
CA VAL A 11 -15.41 -10.16 -0.26
C VAL A 11 -14.18 -9.34 0.14
N THR A 12 -13.54 -8.73 -0.86
CA THR A 12 -12.41 -7.82 -0.64
C THR A 12 -12.81 -6.40 -1.02
N ARG A 13 -12.31 -5.43 -0.26
CA ARG A 13 -12.48 -4.01 -0.55
C ARG A 13 -11.14 -3.33 -0.64
N ARG A 14 -11.05 -2.38 -1.56
CA ARG A 14 -9.89 -1.52 -1.67
C ARG A 14 -9.93 -0.49 -0.54
N ILE A 15 -8.94 -0.53 0.35
CA ILE A 15 -8.75 0.40 1.45
C ILE A 15 -7.52 1.26 1.19
N TYR A 16 -7.59 2.53 1.62
CA TYR A 16 -6.44 3.40 1.63
C TYR A 16 -5.66 3.17 2.91
N VAL A 17 -4.38 2.83 2.77
CA VAL A 17 -3.44 2.75 3.89
C VAL A 17 -2.53 3.96 3.77
N GLN A 18 -2.65 4.86 4.74
CA GLN A 18 -1.78 6.02 4.84
C GLN A 18 -0.39 5.55 5.32
N GLY A 19 0.65 5.94 4.61
CA GLY A 19 2.03 5.79 5.04
C GLY A 19 2.28 6.60 6.29
N ASP A 20 3.24 6.16 7.09
CA ASP A 20 3.61 6.78 8.36
C ASP A 20 4.41 8.10 8.22
N GLY A 21 4.57 8.60 6.99
CA GLY A 21 5.36 9.80 6.70
C GLY A 21 6.87 9.58 6.71
N SER A 22 7.33 8.32 6.83
CA SER A 22 8.75 7.98 6.85
C SER A 22 9.50 8.46 5.61
N ALA A 23 8.85 8.52 4.45
CA ALA A 23 9.47 9.04 3.22
C ALA A 23 9.77 10.55 3.29
N GLU A 24 8.82 11.36 3.79
CA GLU A 24 9.03 12.80 3.99
C GLU A 24 10.10 13.05 5.06
N ARG A 25 10.05 12.25 6.14
CA ARG A 25 11.05 12.33 7.20
C ARG A 25 12.45 11.94 6.71
N LEU A 26 12.56 10.91 5.89
CA LEU A 26 13.82 10.46 5.28
C LEU A 26 14.41 11.56 4.40
N ALA A 27 13.60 12.19 3.54
CA ALA A 27 14.02 13.31 2.71
C ALA A 27 14.51 14.51 3.55
N ALA A 28 13.82 14.82 4.65
CA ALA A 28 14.23 15.89 5.56
C ALA A 28 15.57 15.57 6.26
N VAL A 29 15.77 14.32 6.67
CA VAL A 29 17.04 13.85 7.28
C VAL A 29 18.18 13.90 6.28
N GLU A 30 17.96 13.45 5.04
CA GLU A 30 18.95 13.53 3.96
C GLU A 30 19.36 14.99 3.67
N ALA A 31 18.38 15.90 3.58
CA ALA A 31 18.64 17.33 3.40
C ALA A 31 19.47 17.92 4.56
N ALA A 32 19.18 17.51 5.80
CA ALA A 32 19.94 17.94 6.98
C ALA A 32 21.39 17.39 6.94
N ILE A 33 21.59 16.13 6.56
CA ILE A 33 22.93 15.55 6.38
C ILE A 33 23.71 16.36 5.36
N ASN A 34 23.13 16.62 4.19
CA ASN A 34 23.76 17.39 3.12
C ASN A 34 24.14 18.81 3.59
N TYR A 35 23.28 19.47 4.35
CA TYR A 35 23.59 20.77 4.97
C TYR A 35 24.82 20.67 5.88
N HIS A 36 24.85 19.73 6.81
CA HIS A 36 25.95 19.57 7.76
C HIS A 36 27.28 19.19 7.07
N VAL A 37 27.24 18.34 6.05
CA VAL A 37 28.42 18.01 5.23
C VAL A 37 28.96 19.25 4.54
N ALA A 38 28.09 20.08 3.95
CA ALA A 38 28.52 21.32 3.30
C ALA A 38 29.20 22.29 4.28
N GLN A 39 28.76 22.32 5.54
CA GLN A 39 29.38 23.16 6.57
C GLN A 39 30.76 22.66 7.06
N LEU A 40 31.12 21.39 6.78
CA LEU A 40 32.42 20.82 7.12
C LEU A 40 33.49 21.07 6.05
N LEU A 41 33.09 21.42 4.83
CA LEU A 41 33.97 21.71 3.70
C LEU A 41 34.75 23.04 3.89
N PRO A 42 35.86 23.25 3.16
CA PRO A 42 36.52 24.55 3.10
C PRO A 42 35.53 25.62 2.65
N ARG A 43 35.39 26.72 3.43
CA ARG A 43 34.36 27.78 3.33
C ARG A 43 33.03 27.52 4.06
N GLY A 44 32.86 26.39 4.73
CA GLY A 44 31.73 26.15 5.62
C GLY A 44 31.80 26.97 6.92
N ILE A 45 30.68 27.05 7.64
CA ILE A 45 30.59 27.86 8.88
C ILE A 45 31.25 27.19 10.10
N TYR A 46 31.66 25.92 10.01
CA TYR A 46 32.38 25.22 11.07
C TYR A 46 33.85 25.61 11.09
N SER A 47 34.08 26.86 11.49
CA SER A 47 35.40 27.50 11.52
C SER A 47 36.22 27.17 12.76
N SER A 48 35.59 26.70 13.84
CA SER A 48 36.27 26.29 15.08
C SER A 48 36.15 24.79 15.33
N GLU A 49 37.10 24.24 16.08
CA GLU A 49 37.09 22.83 16.48
C GLU A 49 35.81 22.47 17.24
N THR A 50 35.36 23.33 18.16
CA THR A 50 34.11 23.12 18.90
C THR A 50 32.88 23.06 18.00
N LEU A 51 32.80 23.92 16.98
CA LEU A 51 31.70 23.90 16.00
C LEU A 51 31.77 22.65 15.12
N ARG A 52 32.98 22.23 14.74
CA ARG A 52 33.21 21.01 13.98
C ARG A 52 32.75 19.77 14.77
N THR A 53 33.15 19.64 16.04
CA THR A 53 32.70 18.53 16.91
C THR A 53 31.18 18.50 17.07
N LYS A 54 30.54 19.66 17.27
CA LYS A 54 29.06 19.74 17.34
C LYS A 54 28.41 19.32 16.01
N GLY A 55 28.98 19.73 14.88
CA GLY A 55 28.52 19.34 13.55
C GLY A 55 28.65 17.83 13.30
N GLU A 56 29.78 17.23 13.70
CA GLU A 56 30.03 15.78 13.59
C GLU A 56 29.09 14.96 14.49
N GLN A 57 28.80 15.46 15.70
CA GLN A 57 27.80 14.84 16.59
C GLN A 57 26.39 14.89 15.99
N ALA A 58 25.99 16.03 15.42
CA ALA A 58 24.71 16.16 14.72
C ALA A 58 24.63 15.22 13.51
N LEU A 59 25.71 15.14 12.72
CA LEU A 59 25.81 14.23 11.58
C LEU A 59 25.67 12.76 11.99
N THR A 60 26.26 12.37 13.13
CA THR A 60 26.17 11.00 13.66
C THR A 60 24.74 10.65 14.03
N GLY A 61 24.03 11.57 14.72
CA GLY A 61 22.61 11.36 15.06
C GLY A 61 21.72 11.26 13.82
N LEU A 62 21.92 12.14 12.83
CA LEU A 62 21.16 12.12 11.58
C LEU A 62 21.40 10.82 10.78
N ARG A 63 22.64 10.30 10.77
CA ARG A 63 22.95 9.01 10.13
C ARG A 63 22.21 7.85 10.79
N GLN A 64 22.17 7.80 12.12
CA GLN A 64 21.43 6.76 12.84
C GLN A 64 19.91 6.83 12.56
N GLU A 65 19.37 8.05 12.46
CA GLU A 65 17.98 8.25 12.10
C GLU A 65 17.70 7.82 10.65
N PHE A 66 18.58 8.17 9.71
CA PHE A 66 18.50 7.75 8.31
C PHE A 66 18.46 6.23 8.18
N GLU A 67 19.39 5.51 8.79
CA GLU A 67 19.44 4.03 8.76
C GLU A 67 18.14 3.40 9.31
N ARG A 68 17.62 3.92 10.42
CA ARG A 68 16.37 3.42 11.02
C ARG A 68 15.16 3.62 10.11
N LEU A 69 15.06 4.79 9.47
CA LEU A 69 13.96 5.10 8.54
C LEU A 69 14.08 4.28 7.25
N HIS A 70 15.31 4.13 6.73
CA HIS A 70 15.57 3.35 5.53
C HIS A 70 15.22 1.86 5.71
N LEU A 71 15.48 1.28 6.89
CA LEU A 71 15.07 -0.08 7.23
C LEU A 71 13.54 -0.26 7.36
N SER A 72 12.78 0.83 7.38
CA SER A 72 11.31 0.84 7.55
C SER A 72 10.56 1.16 6.24
N GLU A 73 11.28 1.40 5.12
CA GLU A 73 10.70 1.89 3.85
C GLU A 73 9.71 0.94 3.17
N GLU A 74 9.65 -0.35 3.53
CA GLU A 74 8.65 -1.27 2.95
C GLU A 74 7.20 -0.86 3.27
N ASP A 75 6.98 -0.06 4.32
CA ASP A 75 5.62 0.28 4.81
C ASP A 75 5.31 1.79 4.83
N GLY A 76 6.27 2.65 4.44
CA GLY A 76 6.24 4.10 4.69
C GLY A 76 5.49 4.96 3.64
N GLN A 77 4.97 4.36 2.57
CA GLN A 77 4.26 5.08 1.51
C GLN A 77 2.75 4.84 1.54
N ASP A 78 2.01 5.89 1.17
CA ASP A 78 0.58 5.81 0.89
C ASP A 78 0.31 4.79 -0.20
N ARG A 79 -0.61 3.86 0.08
CA ARG A 79 -0.93 2.80 -0.87
C ARG A 79 -2.37 2.34 -0.76
N TRP A 80 -2.81 1.66 -1.79
CA TRP A 80 -4.10 1.01 -1.82
C TRP A 80 -3.92 -0.49 -1.58
N GLU A 81 -4.57 -1.00 -0.54
CA GLU A 81 -4.58 -2.41 -0.21
C GLU A 81 -5.96 -3.02 -0.40
N TYR A 82 -6.03 -4.35 -0.49
CA TYR A 82 -7.30 -5.06 -0.48
C TYR A 82 -7.46 -5.82 0.84
N ALA A 83 -8.46 -5.42 1.62
CA ALA A 83 -8.79 -6.06 2.88
C ALA A 83 -10.05 -6.92 2.75
N GLU A 84 -10.05 -8.09 3.38
CA GLU A 84 -11.22 -8.95 3.52
C GLU A 84 -12.17 -8.37 4.57
N ILE A 85 -13.48 -8.44 4.33
CA ILE A 85 -14.50 -7.92 5.25
C ILE A 85 -15.13 -9.00 6.13
N GLY A 86 -14.54 -10.19 6.18
CA GLY A 86 -14.97 -11.31 7.05
C GLY A 86 -16.24 -12.04 6.61
N MET A 87 -16.70 -11.85 5.38
CA MET A 87 -17.85 -12.55 4.80
C MET A 87 -17.61 -12.88 3.33
N THR A 88 -18.28 -13.93 2.85
CA THR A 88 -18.25 -14.34 1.44
C THR A 88 -19.27 -13.57 0.59
N PHE A 89 -19.10 -13.58 -0.73
CA PHE A 89 -20.05 -12.95 -1.64
C PHE A 89 -21.47 -13.54 -1.50
N ALA A 90 -21.60 -14.86 -1.30
CA ALA A 90 -22.90 -15.50 -1.12
C ALA A 90 -23.60 -15.07 0.18
N GLU A 91 -22.87 -14.94 1.28
CA GLU A 91 -23.42 -14.46 2.56
C GLU A 91 -23.82 -13.00 2.46
N ARG A 92 -22.96 -12.18 1.83
CA ARG A 92 -23.19 -10.75 1.71
C ARG A 92 -24.37 -10.41 0.82
N TRP A 93 -24.63 -11.19 -0.22
CA TRP A 93 -25.63 -10.86 -1.24
C TRP A 93 -27.01 -11.47 -1.03
N ARG A 94 -27.18 -12.32 0.00
CA ARG A 94 -28.42 -13.08 0.24
C ARG A 94 -29.69 -12.22 0.26
N ASP A 95 -29.61 -11.03 0.87
CA ASP A 95 -30.74 -10.11 1.03
C ASP A 95 -30.39 -8.66 0.63
N LYS A 96 -29.46 -8.49 -0.32
CA LYS A 96 -28.98 -7.17 -0.75
C LYS A 96 -29.50 -6.77 -2.11
N ASP A 97 -29.63 -5.47 -2.29
CA ASP A 97 -30.08 -4.89 -3.55
C ASP A 97 -28.98 -4.98 -4.63
N PRO A 98 -29.34 -4.98 -5.92
CA PRO A 98 -28.39 -5.07 -7.02
C PRO A 98 -27.28 -4.01 -7.02
N THR A 99 -27.51 -2.83 -6.43
CA THR A 99 -26.50 -1.77 -6.32
C THR A 99 -25.39 -2.18 -5.36
N THR A 100 -25.74 -2.80 -4.24
CA THR A 100 -24.76 -3.36 -3.29
C THR A 100 -23.89 -4.41 -3.97
N LEU A 101 -24.49 -5.30 -4.76
CA LEU A 101 -23.79 -6.32 -5.54
C LEU A 101 -22.80 -5.68 -6.53
N ALA A 102 -23.26 -4.71 -7.31
CA ALA A 102 -22.43 -4.00 -8.28
C ALA A 102 -21.26 -3.27 -7.60
N ASN A 103 -21.51 -2.60 -6.47
CA ASN A 103 -20.48 -1.91 -5.71
C ASN A 103 -19.42 -2.87 -5.17
N ASP A 104 -19.81 -4.04 -4.64
CA ASP A 104 -18.84 -5.01 -4.15
C ASP A 104 -17.96 -5.57 -5.28
N LEU A 105 -18.53 -5.77 -6.48
CA LEU A 105 -17.77 -6.17 -7.66
C LEU A 105 -16.74 -5.10 -8.06
N VAL A 106 -17.16 -3.83 -8.11
CA VAL A 106 -16.26 -2.70 -8.43
C VAL A 106 -15.15 -2.56 -7.39
N GLN A 107 -15.49 -2.65 -6.11
CA GLN A 107 -14.52 -2.55 -5.00
C GLN A 107 -13.53 -3.70 -4.95
N ALA A 108 -13.92 -4.88 -5.45
CA ALA A 108 -13.04 -6.04 -5.62
C ALA A 108 -12.21 -5.98 -6.92
N GLY A 109 -12.47 -5.00 -7.80
CA GLY A 109 -11.84 -4.86 -9.12
C GLY A 109 -12.40 -5.83 -10.18
N ILE A 110 -13.55 -6.44 -9.94
CA ILE A 110 -14.15 -7.43 -10.85
C ILE A 110 -14.90 -6.73 -11.98
N THR A 111 -14.62 -7.12 -13.22
CA THR A 111 -15.38 -6.64 -14.39
C THR A 111 -16.35 -7.71 -14.85
N VAL A 112 -17.59 -7.32 -15.15
CA VAL A 112 -18.60 -8.20 -15.75
C VAL A 112 -18.70 -7.88 -17.24
N GLU A 113 -18.39 -8.86 -18.09
CA GLU A 113 -18.54 -8.72 -19.54
C GLU A 113 -19.86 -9.38 -19.95
N CYS A 114 -20.75 -8.58 -20.55
CA CYS A 114 -22.03 -9.05 -21.06
C CYS A 114 -21.94 -9.20 -22.57
N HIS A 115 -22.03 -10.44 -23.07
CA HIS A 115 -22.18 -10.69 -24.49
C HIS A 115 -23.66 -10.87 -24.86
N PRO A 116 -24.04 -10.55 -26.12
CA PRO A 116 -25.38 -10.85 -26.62
C PRO A 116 -25.67 -12.36 -26.52
N GLN A 117 -26.93 -12.68 -26.25
CA GLN A 117 -27.43 -13.99 -25.78
C GLN A 117 -27.04 -15.15 -26.72
N ASP A 118 -26.93 -14.86 -28.00
CA ASP A 118 -26.54 -15.69 -29.13
C ASP A 118 -25.05 -16.06 -29.19
N ARG A 119 -24.19 -15.43 -28.37
CA ARG A 119 -22.74 -15.70 -28.29
C ARG A 119 -22.25 -16.21 -26.94
N GLY A 120 -23.18 -16.61 -26.07
CA GLY A 120 -22.88 -17.27 -24.80
C GLY A 120 -22.70 -16.27 -23.66
N GLY A 121 -23.74 -16.10 -22.87
CA GLY A 121 -23.68 -15.80 -21.42
C GLY A 121 -22.96 -14.53 -20.94
N HIS A 122 -23.03 -14.34 -19.61
CA HIS A 122 -22.24 -13.35 -18.87
C HIS A 122 -20.97 -14.03 -18.37
N PHE A 123 -19.81 -13.42 -18.59
CA PHE A 123 -18.54 -13.91 -18.06
C PHE A 123 -17.93 -12.90 -17.08
N LEU A 124 -17.36 -13.43 -15.98
CA LEU A 124 -16.64 -12.62 -15.01
C LEU A 124 -15.17 -12.57 -15.39
N ARG A 125 -14.66 -11.36 -15.61
CA ARG A 125 -13.23 -11.14 -15.77
C ARG A 125 -12.62 -10.79 -14.41
N LEU A 126 -12.02 -11.79 -13.79
CA LEU A 126 -11.26 -11.62 -12.56
C LEU A 126 -9.83 -11.14 -12.88
N PRO A 127 -9.38 -10.00 -12.31
CA PRO A 127 -8.00 -9.56 -12.41
C PRO A 127 -6.99 -10.60 -11.93
N LYS A 128 -5.75 -10.57 -12.46
CA LYS A 128 -4.70 -11.53 -12.08
C LYS A 128 -4.37 -11.45 -10.58
N ASP A 129 -4.28 -10.24 -10.03
CA ASP A 129 -4.03 -10.00 -8.61
C ASP A 129 -5.17 -10.56 -7.74
N LEU A 130 -6.43 -10.42 -8.17
CA LEU A 130 -7.58 -10.98 -7.45
C LEU A 130 -7.54 -12.51 -7.42
N LYS A 131 -7.17 -13.15 -8.54
CA LYS A 131 -7.00 -14.61 -8.59
C LYS A 131 -5.91 -15.08 -7.62
N GLN A 132 -4.80 -14.35 -7.53
CA GLN A 132 -3.73 -14.65 -6.58
C GLN A 132 -4.17 -14.47 -5.13
N ARG A 133 -4.95 -13.41 -4.83
CA ARG A 133 -5.54 -13.19 -3.50
C ARG A 133 -6.45 -14.35 -3.09
N PHE A 134 -7.34 -14.79 -3.99
CA PHE A 134 -8.20 -15.95 -3.77
C PHE A 134 -7.46 -17.28 -3.61
N ALA A 135 -6.27 -17.43 -4.20
CA ALA A 135 -5.44 -18.62 -4.02
C ALA A 135 -4.74 -18.61 -2.65
N ARG A 136 -4.29 -17.43 -2.19
CA ARG A 136 -3.65 -17.26 -0.88
C ARG A 136 -4.62 -17.44 0.29
N SER A 137 -5.87 -17.01 0.15
CA SER A 137 -6.90 -17.16 1.19
C SER A 137 -7.32 -18.62 1.42
N LEU A 138 -7.11 -19.51 0.45
CA LEU A 138 -7.40 -20.96 0.55
C LEU A 138 -6.27 -21.77 1.21
N GLY A 139 -5.16 -21.12 1.59
CA GLY A 139 -3.96 -21.77 2.13
C GLY A 139 -3.71 -21.55 3.63
N ARG A 140 -4.63 -20.92 4.37
CA ARG A 140 -4.53 -20.85 5.84
C ARG A 140 -5.30 -22.04 6.45
N PRO A 141 -4.64 -22.91 7.25
CA PRO A 141 -5.32 -23.95 8.03
C PRO A 141 -6.21 -23.35 9.10
#